data_AF-A0A679HQ64-F1
#
_entry.id   AF-A0A679HQ64-F1
#
_cell.length_a   1.000
_cell.length_b   1.000
_cell.length_c   1.000
_cell.angle_alpha   90.00
_cell.angle_beta   90.00
_cell.angle_gamma   90.00
#
_symmetry.space_group_name_H-M   'P 1'
#
loop_
_entity.id
_entity.type
_entity.pdbx_description
1 polymer ?
#
loop_
_entity_poly.entity_id
_entity_poly.type
_entity_poly.pdbx_seq_one_letter_code
_entity_poly.pdbx_strand_id
1 'polypeptide(L)'
;MQLYVQSVGLMGPGLNGWVSTQPILTGSAPYRFGDTPRVVPSILPATERRRSSDAVRLAIAAAEEALRGSEITGNETATVFASSDGDGYITHQICEALTTREKEISPTSFHNSVYNAPAGYWSIAIGSRLGSTSLCAFDGSFVAGLLEAAAQTCVDHRPVMLIASDLPFPFPLYALRPIEHAFSVAILMTPDAGRGALMQWQIQIGAREPATSDPAGLPAGLYRNPAARCLPLLRTLACRSTETVVLDYLDNNSVTVSCQPVVPS
;
A
#
# COMPACT_ATOMS: atom_id res chain seq x y z
N MET A 1 6.02 2.71 -18.96
CA MET A 1 7.05 2.94 -17.92
C MET A 1 7.63 1.59 -17.57
N GLN A 2 8.97 1.45 -17.59
CA GLN A 2 9.65 0.20 -17.28
C GLN A 2 10.39 0.35 -15.94
N LEU A 3 10.24 -0.62 -15.05
CA LEU A 3 10.91 -0.63 -13.75
C LEU A 3 11.06 -2.06 -13.23
N TYR A 4 11.72 -2.19 -12.09
CA TYR A 4 11.93 -3.46 -11.40
C TYR A 4 11.38 -3.41 -9.98
N VAL A 5 10.71 -4.49 -9.56
CA VAL A 5 10.25 -4.69 -8.20
C VAL A 5 11.37 -5.36 -7.40
N GLN A 6 11.79 -4.71 -6.32
CA GLN A 6 12.84 -5.20 -5.43
C GLN A 6 12.28 -6.01 -4.26
N SER A 7 11.20 -5.52 -3.66
CA SER A 7 10.63 -6.16 -2.48
C SER A 7 9.18 -5.75 -2.28
N VAL A 8 8.48 -6.56 -1.49
CA VAL A 8 7.10 -6.34 -1.07
C VAL A 8 7.01 -6.53 0.43
N GLY A 9 6.22 -5.68 1.08
CA GLY A 9 5.74 -5.87 2.44
C GLY A 9 4.22 -5.77 2.44
N LEU A 10 3.54 -6.51 3.31
CA LEU A 10 2.08 -6.53 3.31
C LEU A 10 1.50 -6.92 4.66
N MET A 11 0.37 -6.30 5.00
CA MET A 11 -0.37 -6.56 6.23
C MET A 11 -1.85 -6.58 5.90
N GLY A 12 -2.51 -7.70 6.14
CA GLY A 12 -3.92 -7.89 5.84
C GLY A 12 -4.52 -9.07 6.62
N PRO A 13 -5.84 -9.27 6.54
CA PRO A 13 -6.49 -10.36 7.26
C PRO A 13 -5.97 -11.70 6.76
N GLY A 14 -5.33 -12.48 7.62
CA GLY A 14 -4.68 -13.76 7.27
C GLY A 14 -3.43 -13.64 6.40
N LEU A 15 -3.05 -12.43 5.98
CA LEU A 15 -1.94 -12.14 5.07
C LEU A 15 -0.92 -11.25 5.79
N ASN A 16 -0.09 -11.86 6.63
CA ASN A 16 0.84 -11.17 7.52
C ASN A 16 2.27 -11.36 7.03
N GLY A 17 2.59 -10.56 6.03
CA GLY A 17 3.90 -10.50 5.44
C GLY A 17 4.11 -11.27 4.15
N TRP A 18 5.11 -10.85 3.38
CA TRP A 18 5.31 -11.34 2.01
C TRP A 18 5.62 -12.84 1.98
N VAL A 19 6.60 -13.29 2.76
CA VAL A 19 7.05 -14.68 2.77
C VAL A 19 5.91 -15.65 3.16
N SER A 20 5.07 -15.28 4.12
CA SER A 20 3.95 -16.12 4.58
C SER A 20 2.77 -16.09 3.60
N THR A 21 2.63 -15.03 2.82
CA THR A 21 1.54 -14.82 1.86
C THR A 21 1.79 -15.48 0.51
N GLN A 22 3.04 -15.57 0.08
CA GLN A 22 3.41 -16.24 -1.17
C GLN A 22 2.75 -17.62 -1.36
N PRO A 23 2.85 -18.59 -0.44
CA PRO A 23 2.22 -19.91 -0.64
C PRO A 23 0.70 -19.86 -0.72
N ILE A 24 0.05 -18.84 -0.14
CA ILE A 24 -1.41 -18.66 -0.25
C ILE A 24 -1.76 -18.18 -1.66
N LEU A 25 -1.04 -17.18 -2.18
CA LEU A 25 -1.27 -16.63 -3.51
C LEU A 25 -0.94 -17.62 -4.64
N THR A 26 0.01 -18.53 -4.41
CA THR A 26 0.31 -19.62 -5.36
C THR A 26 -0.66 -20.80 -5.25
N GLY A 27 -1.56 -20.80 -4.27
CA GLY A 27 -2.46 -21.92 -3.98
C GLY A 27 -1.78 -23.13 -3.33
N SER A 28 -0.53 -23.00 -2.90
CA SER A 28 0.24 -24.05 -2.23
C SER A 28 -0.12 -24.22 -0.75
N ALA A 29 -0.76 -23.22 -0.15
CA ALA A 29 -1.35 -23.25 1.19
C ALA A 29 -2.77 -22.66 1.18
N PRO A 30 -3.70 -23.17 2.01
CA PRO A 30 -5.04 -22.60 2.10
C PRO A 30 -5.01 -21.24 2.80
N TYR A 31 -5.79 -20.29 2.30
CA TYR A 31 -6.09 -19.07 3.02
C TYR A 31 -6.82 -19.39 4.33
N ARG A 32 -6.41 -18.74 5.42
CA ARG A 32 -7.11 -18.76 6.70
C ARG A 32 -7.33 -17.34 7.15
N PHE A 33 -8.59 -16.99 7.36
CA PHE A 33 -8.92 -15.70 7.95
C PHE A 33 -8.26 -15.56 9.33
N GLY A 34 -7.68 -14.40 9.58
CA GLY A 34 -7.22 -13.96 10.89
C GLY A 34 -7.17 -12.44 10.90
N ASP A 35 -7.49 -11.81 12.02
CA ASP A 35 -7.52 -10.35 12.07
C ASP A 35 -6.17 -9.73 11.68
N THR A 36 -6.21 -8.58 11.01
CA THR A 36 -5.01 -7.81 10.71
C THR A 36 -4.37 -7.40 12.04
N PRO A 37 -3.11 -7.79 12.31
CA PRO A 37 -2.47 -7.51 13.58
C PRO A 37 -2.33 -6.00 13.77
N ARG A 38 -2.57 -5.53 14.99
CA ARG A 38 -2.17 -4.17 15.40
C ARG A 38 -0.66 -4.15 15.56
N VAL A 39 0.06 -3.90 14.46
CA VAL A 39 1.52 -3.83 14.45
C VAL A 39 1.95 -2.46 14.99
N VAL A 40 2.98 -2.47 15.82
CA VAL A 40 3.70 -1.25 16.21
C VAL A 40 5.05 -1.29 15.48
N PRO A 41 5.24 -0.50 14.42
CA PRO A 41 6.47 -0.50 13.64
C PRO A 41 7.69 -0.23 14.52
N SER A 42 8.75 -1.02 14.34
CA SER A 42 9.92 -0.94 15.20
C SER A 42 10.80 0.27 14.86
N ILE A 43 10.72 0.72 13.61
CA ILE A 43 11.41 1.92 13.10
C ILE A 43 10.89 3.24 13.68
N LEU A 44 9.68 3.27 14.24
CA LEU A 44 9.14 4.51 14.82
C LEU A 44 9.80 4.80 16.19
N PRO A 45 10.33 6.01 16.42
CA PRO A 45 10.82 6.39 17.74
C PRO A 45 9.68 6.41 18.78
N ALA A 46 10.02 6.35 20.06
CA ALA A 46 9.04 6.14 21.12
C ALA A 46 7.93 7.22 21.19
N THR A 47 8.26 8.48 20.90
CA THR A 47 7.31 9.60 20.91
C THR A 47 6.30 9.46 19.77
N GLU A 48 6.80 9.20 18.56
CA GLU A 48 6.03 9.02 17.33
C GLU A 48 5.15 7.77 17.42
N ARG A 49 5.66 6.68 18.00
CA ARG A 49 4.86 5.47 18.28
C ARG A 49 3.63 5.79 19.12
N ARG A 50 3.78 6.62 20.17
CA ARG A 50 2.67 7.00 21.06
C ARG A 50 1.66 7.93 20.39
N ARG A 51 2.07 8.73 19.40
CA ARG A 51 1.24 9.74 18.74
C ARG A 51 0.62 9.29 17.42
N SER A 52 1.18 8.27 16.79
CA SER A 52 0.69 7.70 15.54
C SER A 52 -0.71 7.11 15.69
N SER A 53 -1.47 7.14 14.61
CA SER A 53 -2.75 6.43 14.52
C SER A 53 -2.56 4.98 14.05
N ASP A 54 -3.64 4.19 14.05
CA ASP A 54 -3.61 2.84 13.49
C ASP A 54 -3.35 2.85 11.97
N ALA A 55 -3.87 3.84 11.24
CA ALA A 55 -3.61 3.99 9.81
C ALA A 55 -2.13 4.24 9.52
N VAL A 56 -1.50 5.15 10.27
CA VAL A 56 -0.05 5.41 10.20
C VAL A 56 0.73 4.14 10.51
N ARG A 57 0.41 3.46 11.62
CA ARG A 57 1.11 2.24 12.04
C ARG A 57 1.02 1.14 10.99
N LEU A 58 -0.14 0.94 10.39
CA LEU A 58 -0.35 -0.09 9.37
C LEU A 58 0.49 0.19 8.12
N ALA A 59 0.43 1.41 7.59
CA ALA A 59 1.20 1.81 6.41
C ALA A 59 2.72 1.67 6.64
N ILE A 60 3.20 2.11 7.81
CA ILE A 60 4.63 2.03 8.16
C ILE A 60 5.06 0.58 8.41
N ALA A 61 4.20 -0.28 8.95
CA ALA A 61 4.52 -1.70 9.13
C ALA A 61 4.74 -2.43 7.80
N ALA A 62 3.90 -2.17 6.78
CA ALA A 62 4.10 -2.72 5.45
C ALA A 62 5.39 -2.18 4.81
N ALA A 63 5.66 -0.88 4.94
CA ALA A 63 6.88 -0.26 4.42
C ALA A 63 8.17 -0.81 5.09
N GLU A 64 8.15 -0.97 6.42
CA GLU A 64 9.25 -1.57 7.18
C GLU A 64 9.51 -3.02 6.76
N GLU A 65 8.45 -3.78 6.46
CA GLU A 65 8.62 -5.12 5.92
C GLU A 65 9.21 -5.13 4.52
N ALA A 66 8.75 -4.25 3.62
CA ALA A 66 9.32 -4.15 2.27
C ALA A 66 10.81 -3.81 2.34
N LEU A 67 11.21 -2.89 3.22
CA LEU A 67 12.63 -2.58 3.42
C LEU A 67 13.43 -3.79 3.92
N ARG A 68 12.90 -4.60 4.84
CA ARG A 68 13.57 -5.84 5.30
C ARG A 68 13.79 -6.85 4.17
N GLY A 69 13.01 -6.78 3.10
CA GLY A 69 13.15 -7.63 1.91
C GLY A 69 14.16 -7.13 0.87
N SER A 70 14.84 -6.01 1.10
CA SER A 70 15.79 -5.41 0.15
C SER A 70 17.09 -4.96 0.82
N GLU A 71 18.18 -4.85 0.05
CA GLU A 71 19.44 -4.23 0.49
C GLU A 71 19.40 -2.68 0.40
N ILE A 72 18.32 -2.10 -0.15
CA ILE A 72 18.17 -0.66 -0.34
C ILE A 72 17.85 0.03 0.99
N THR A 73 18.57 1.11 1.29
CA THR A 73 18.36 1.89 2.51
C THR A 73 17.13 2.78 2.38
N GLY A 74 16.31 2.83 3.42
CA GLY A 74 15.07 3.63 3.41
C GLY A 74 15.27 5.13 3.21
N ASN A 75 16.40 5.71 3.65
CA ASN A 75 16.69 7.14 3.48
C ASN A 75 17.08 7.53 2.04
N GLU A 76 17.37 6.53 1.19
CA GLU A 76 17.63 6.67 -0.24
C GLU A 76 16.38 6.38 -1.09
N THR A 77 15.25 6.10 -0.45
CA THR A 77 13.99 5.73 -1.10
C THR A 77 12.99 6.88 -1.03
N ALA A 78 12.56 7.39 -2.19
CA ALA A 78 11.41 8.29 -2.27
C ALA A 78 10.12 7.50 -2.02
N THR A 79 9.04 8.17 -1.63
CA THR A 79 7.81 7.46 -1.23
C THR A 79 6.56 8.03 -1.88
N VAL A 80 5.61 7.15 -2.17
CA VAL A 80 4.26 7.50 -2.59
C VAL A 80 3.30 6.77 -1.65
N PHE A 81 2.60 7.52 -0.82
CA PHE A 81 1.52 7.02 0.03
C PHE A 81 0.19 7.17 -0.70
N ALA A 82 -0.58 6.09 -0.78
CA ALA A 82 -1.89 6.07 -1.38
C ALA A 82 -2.92 5.55 -0.37
N SER A 83 -4.02 6.27 -0.22
CA SER A 83 -5.16 5.82 0.57
C SER A 83 -6.44 6.36 -0.04
N SER A 84 -7.47 5.55 -0.04
CA SER A 84 -8.81 5.92 -0.49
C SER A 84 -9.50 6.90 0.43
N ASP A 85 -9.26 6.75 1.74
CA ASP A 85 -10.05 7.40 2.79
C ASP A 85 -9.22 8.10 3.86
N GLY A 86 -7.90 7.86 3.89
CA GLY A 86 -7.03 8.35 4.95
C GLY A 86 -7.36 7.71 6.30
N ASP A 87 -7.28 8.49 7.37
CA ASP A 87 -7.62 8.01 8.70
C ASP A 87 -9.11 8.21 9.01
N GLY A 88 -9.89 7.17 8.71
CA GLY A 88 -11.34 7.20 8.92
C GLY A 88 -11.77 7.28 10.38
N TYR A 89 -10.96 6.76 11.30
CA TYR A 89 -11.24 6.80 12.73
C TYR A 89 -11.06 8.23 13.28
N ILE A 90 -9.97 8.90 12.91
CA ILE A 90 -9.74 10.30 13.28
C ILE A 90 -10.77 11.22 12.65
N THR A 91 -11.11 11.00 11.38
CA THR A 91 -12.15 11.77 10.69
C THR A 91 -13.47 11.67 11.45
N HIS A 92 -13.86 10.45 11.85
CA HIS A 92 -15.04 10.23 12.66
C HIS A 92 -14.98 10.95 14.01
N GLN A 93 -13.89 10.83 14.76
CA GLN A 93 -13.72 11.52 16.05
C GLN A 93 -13.83 13.04 15.92
N ILE A 94 -13.24 13.64 14.88
CA ILE A 94 -13.30 15.08 14.65
C ILE A 94 -14.74 15.49 14.34
N CYS A 95 -15.45 14.74 13.49
CA CYS A 95 -16.85 14.99 13.20
C CYS A 95 -17.71 14.93 14.48
N GLU A 96 -17.52 13.91 15.33
CA GLU A 96 -18.22 13.80 16.61
C GLU A 96 -17.92 14.98 17.53
N ALA A 97 -16.64 15.33 17.69
CA ALA A 97 -16.21 16.45 18.53
C ALA A 97 -16.87 17.78 18.10
N LEU A 98 -17.00 18.03 16.80
CA LEU A 98 -17.64 19.23 16.24
C LEU A 98 -19.14 19.32 16.53
N THR A 99 -19.81 18.20 16.85
CA THR A 99 -21.22 18.19 17.28
C THR A 99 -21.40 18.55 18.76
N THR A 100 -20.34 18.47 19.57
CA THR A 100 -20.38 18.82 20.99
C THR A 100 -20.44 20.35 21.18
N ARG A 101 -20.80 20.79 22.39
CA ARG A 101 -20.85 22.21 22.73
C ARG A 101 -19.46 22.87 22.74
N GLU A 102 -18.48 22.19 23.31
CA GLU A 102 -17.11 22.69 23.49
C GLU A 102 -16.31 22.67 22.18
N LYS A 103 -16.62 21.73 21.27
CA LYS A 103 -15.93 21.55 19.97
C LYS A 103 -14.42 21.38 20.11
N GLU A 104 -13.97 20.82 21.23
CA GLU A 104 -12.56 20.56 21.49
C GLU A 104 -12.05 19.43 20.60
N ILE A 105 -11.02 19.75 19.81
CA ILE A 105 -10.31 18.78 18.99
C ILE A 105 -8.92 18.60 19.57
N SER A 106 -8.56 17.35 19.89
CA SER A 106 -7.20 17.00 20.32
C SER A 106 -6.17 17.45 19.28
N PRO A 107 -5.12 18.20 19.66
CA PRO A 107 -4.04 18.57 18.73
C PRO A 107 -3.38 17.36 18.06
N THR A 108 -3.26 16.25 18.77
CA THR A 108 -2.73 15.00 18.21
C THR A 108 -3.66 14.40 17.16
N SER A 109 -4.98 14.41 17.41
CA SER A 109 -5.96 13.93 16.42
C SER A 109 -5.96 14.83 15.18
N PHE A 110 -5.89 16.16 15.37
CA PHE A 110 -5.78 17.10 14.25
C PHE A 110 -4.50 16.88 13.44
N HIS A 111 -3.35 16.69 14.09
CA HIS A 111 -2.08 16.39 13.39
C HIS A 111 -2.13 15.12 12.54
N ASN A 112 -2.84 14.09 13.00
CA ASN A 112 -2.98 12.83 12.28
C ASN A 112 -4.16 12.83 11.28
N SER A 113 -4.93 13.92 11.17
CA SER A 113 -6.12 14.00 10.29
C SER A 113 -5.79 14.22 8.81
N VAL A 114 -4.57 14.65 8.51
CA VAL A 114 -4.13 14.94 7.14
C VAL A 114 -3.69 13.66 6.43
N TYR A 115 -3.97 13.55 5.13
CA TYR A 115 -3.63 12.39 4.31
C TYR A 115 -2.13 12.06 4.29
N ASN A 116 -1.28 13.07 4.46
CA ASN A 116 0.17 12.91 4.48
C ASN A 116 0.76 12.62 5.87
N ALA A 117 -0.07 12.36 6.89
CA ALA A 117 0.44 11.98 8.20
C ALA A 117 1.39 10.76 8.11
N PRO A 118 1.05 9.64 7.41
CA PRO A 118 1.97 8.51 7.25
C PRO A 118 3.33 8.89 6.65
N ALA A 119 3.34 9.77 5.64
CA ALA A 119 4.56 10.29 5.02
C ALA A 119 5.43 11.09 6.03
N GLY A 120 4.80 11.93 6.85
CA GLY A 120 5.48 12.67 7.91
C GLY A 120 6.16 11.73 8.91
N TYR A 121 5.43 10.74 9.43
CA TYR A 121 5.99 9.75 10.37
C TYR A 121 7.08 8.90 9.74
N TRP A 122 6.94 8.52 8.47
CA TRP A 122 7.98 7.81 7.71
C TRP A 122 9.27 8.61 7.65
N SER A 123 9.19 9.90 7.27
CA SER A 123 10.35 10.77 7.15
C SER A 123 11.13 10.89 8.48
N ILE A 124 10.42 10.94 9.61
CA ILE A 124 11.01 10.98 10.95
C ILE A 124 11.66 9.64 11.29
N ALA A 125 10.94 8.53 11.07
CA ALA A 125 11.41 7.18 11.41
C ALA A 125 12.69 6.81 10.67
N ILE A 126 12.76 7.14 9.37
CA ILE A 126 13.83 6.71 8.47
C ILE A 126 14.90 7.80 8.27
N GLY A 127 14.63 9.03 8.70
CA GLY A 127 15.52 10.17 8.47
C GLY A 127 15.64 10.56 6.99
N SER A 128 14.64 10.21 6.17
CA SER A 128 14.64 10.52 4.74
C SER A 128 14.33 12.00 4.51
N ARG A 129 15.06 12.60 3.56
CA ARG A 129 14.84 13.98 3.09
C ARG A 129 14.35 14.02 1.63
N LEU A 130 14.03 12.86 1.06
CA LEU A 130 13.57 12.73 -0.31
C LEU A 130 12.09 13.11 -0.43
N GLY A 131 11.63 13.26 -1.68
CA GLY A 131 10.22 13.52 -1.98
C GLY A 131 9.31 12.43 -1.42
N SER A 132 8.17 12.88 -0.87
CA SER A 132 7.09 12.00 -0.43
C SER A 132 5.76 12.55 -0.93
N THR A 133 5.10 11.79 -1.81
CA THR A 133 3.76 12.13 -2.33
C THR A 133 2.71 11.43 -1.49
N SER A 134 1.59 12.08 -1.22
CA SER A 134 0.40 11.45 -0.64
C SER A 134 -0.79 11.72 -1.54
N LEU A 135 -1.51 10.68 -1.96
CA LEU A 135 -2.61 10.80 -2.90
C LEU A 135 -3.83 9.97 -2.51
N CYS A 136 -4.97 10.38 -3.04
CA CYS A 136 -6.25 9.71 -2.94
C CYS A 136 -6.92 9.76 -4.31
N ALA A 137 -7.42 8.62 -4.76
CA ALA A 137 -8.15 8.45 -6.01
C ALA A 137 -9.33 7.49 -5.82
N PHE A 138 -10.00 7.56 -4.65
CA PHE A 138 -11.09 6.65 -4.27
C PHE A 138 -10.64 5.18 -4.44
N ASP A 139 -11.45 4.35 -5.07
CA ASP A 139 -11.16 2.95 -5.39
C ASP A 139 -9.95 2.75 -6.32
N GLY A 140 -9.55 3.80 -7.05
CA GLY A 140 -8.36 3.81 -7.91
C GLY A 140 -7.06 4.15 -7.18
N SER A 141 -7.07 4.36 -5.86
CA SER A 141 -5.91 4.88 -5.10
C SER A 141 -4.65 4.04 -5.26
N PHE A 142 -4.75 2.71 -5.19
CA PHE A 142 -3.59 1.85 -5.42
C PHE A 142 -3.00 2.05 -6.83
N VAL A 143 -3.84 2.07 -7.86
CA VAL A 143 -3.41 2.18 -9.26
C VAL A 143 -2.85 3.58 -9.56
N ALA A 144 -3.48 4.64 -9.03
CA ALA A 144 -2.95 6.00 -9.10
C ALA A 144 -1.56 6.09 -8.42
N GLY A 145 -1.42 5.46 -7.25
CA GLY A 145 -0.15 5.34 -6.53
C GLY A 145 0.91 4.59 -7.33
N LEU A 146 0.53 3.49 -8.00
CA LEU A 146 1.42 2.72 -8.87
C LEU A 146 1.91 3.55 -10.06
N LEU A 147 1.02 4.29 -10.73
CA LEU A 147 1.41 5.16 -11.84
C LEU A 147 2.35 6.28 -11.38
N GLU A 148 2.04 6.95 -10.26
CA GLU A 148 2.88 8.01 -9.69
C GLU A 148 4.26 7.48 -9.30
N ALA A 149 4.31 6.38 -8.56
CA ALA A 149 5.58 5.79 -8.12
C ALA A 149 6.40 5.26 -9.30
N ALA A 150 5.76 4.67 -10.31
CA ALA A 150 6.43 4.26 -11.54
C ALA A 150 7.00 5.44 -12.34
N ALA A 151 6.23 6.55 -12.43
CA ALA A 151 6.67 7.77 -13.08
C ALA A 151 7.90 8.36 -12.37
N GLN A 152 7.83 8.52 -11.04
CA GLN A 152 8.98 8.99 -10.26
C GLN A 152 10.19 8.06 -10.40
N THR A 153 10.00 6.74 -10.36
CA THR A 153 11.08 5.76 -10.53
C THR A 153 11.80 5.95 -11.89
N CYS A 154 11.01 6.10 -12.97
CA CYS A 154 11.54 6.22 -14.33
C CYS A 154 12.15 7.59 -14.61
N VAL A 155 11.55 8.67 -14.11
CA VAL A 155 11.96 10.05 -14.42
C VAL A 155 13.10 10.50 -13.52
N ASP A 156 13.01 10.24 -12.22
CA ASP A 156 14.03 10.67 -11.25
C ASP A 156 15.16 9.65 -11.11
N HIS A 157 15.08 8.52 -11.82
CA HIS A 157 16.06 7.42 -11.83
C HIS A 157 16.53 7.01 -10.43
N ARG A 158 15.58 6.74 -9.52
CA ARG A 158 15.86 6.39 -8.12
C ARG A 158 14.89 5.36 -7.56
N PRO A 159 15.22 4.71 -6.42
CA PRO A 159 14.27 3.87 -5.72
C PRO A 159 13.05 4.65 -5.23
N VAL A 160 11.86 4.12 -5.50
CA VAL A 160 10.58 4.65 -5.01
C VAL A 160 9.78 3.52 -4.40
N MET A 161 9.26 3.76 -3.21
CA MET A 161 8.33 2.83 -2.57
C MET A 161 6.91 3.37 -2.66
N LEU A 162 6.02 2.58 -3.25
CA LEU A 162 4.58 2.77 -3.13
C LEU A 162 4.11 2.13 -1.84
N ILE A 163 3.35 2.85 -1.02
CA ILE A 163 2.67 2.33 0.17
C ILE A 163 1.18 2.62 0.00
N ALA A 164 0.36 1.59 -0.16
CA ALA A 164 -1.08 1.71 -0.16
C ALA A 164 -1.66 1.16 1.15
N SER A 165 -2.61 1.86 1.76
CA SER A 165 -3.26 1.41 2.99
C SER A 165 -4.67 1.95 3.13
N ASP A 166 -5.60 1.06 3.48
CA ASP A 166 -6.97 1.42 3.83
C ASP A 166 -7.50 0.58 5.00
N LEU A 167 -8.28 1.22 5.86
CA LEU A 167 -8.82 0.65 7.10
C LEU A 167 -10.33 0.92 7.20
N PRO A 168 -11.08 0.10 7.96
CA PRO A 168 -12.50 0.32 8.19
C PRO A 168 -12.78 1.67 8.86
N PHE A 169 -13.85 2.35 8.42
CA PHE A 169 -14.44 3.44 9.19
C PHE A 169 -15.20 2.91 10.41
N PRO A 170 -15.36 3.74 11.46
CA PRO A 170 -16.43 3.57 12.44
C PRO A 170 -17.82 3.79 11.83
N PHE A 171 -18.85 3.24 12.47
CA PHE A 171 -20.22 3.64 12.19
C PHE A 171 -20.43 5.11 12.62
N PRO A 172 -21.17 5.96 11.87
CA PRO A 172 -22.03 5.64 10.72
C PRO A 172 -21.35 5.64 9.35
N LEU A 173 -20.12 6.17 9.24
CA LEU A 173 -19.44 6.31 7.95
C LEU A 173 -19.17 4.96 7.27
N TYR A 174 -18.96 3.90 8.06
CA TYR A 174 -18.88 2.52 7.57
C TYR A 174 -20.06 2.12 6.68
N ALA A 175 -21.29 2.58 6.98
CA ALA A 175 -22.47 2.21 6.21
C ALA A 175 -22.45 2.80 4.79
N LEU A 176 -21.75 3.93 4.60
CA LEU A 176 -21.56 4.57 3.29
C LEU A 176 -20.37 3.97 2.54
N ARG A 177 -19.34 3.52 3.30
CA ARG A 177 -18.12 2.93 2.75
C ARG A 177 -17.65 1.72 3.55
N PRO A 178 -18.20 0.53 3.26
CA PRO A 178 -17.93 -0.69 4.02
C PRO A 178 -16.62 -1.36 3.58
N ILE A 179 -15.49 -0.82 4.04
CA ILE A 179 -14.21 -1.52 4.04
C ILE A 179 -14.18 -2.43 5.27
N GLU A 180 -14.24 -3.74 5.06
CA GLU A 180 -14.44 -4.72 6.15
C GLU A 180 -13.19 -4.93 7.01
N HIS A 181 -12.02 -4.95 6.37
CA HIS A 181 -10.76 -5.25 7.02
C HIS A 181 -9.67 -4.30 6.59
N ALA A 182 -8.73 -4.07 7.51
CA ALA A 182 -7.55 -3.28 7.26
C ALA A 182 -6.58 -4.04 6.34
N PHE A 183 -6.06 -3.35 5.34
CA PHE A 183 -5.07 -3.88 4.42
C PHE A 183 -4.02 -2.82 4.11
N SER A 184 -2.77 -3.23 3.99
CA SER A 184 -1.70 -2.41 3.47
C SER A 184 -0.69 -3.24 2.70
N VAL A 185 -0.15 -2.63 1.65
CA VAL A 185 0.94 -3.17 0.84
C VAL A 185 1.97 -2.07 0.64
N ALA A 186 3.24 -2.45 0.68
CA ALA A 186 4.35 -1.63 0.24
C ALA A 186 5.12 -2.37 -0.86
N ILE A 187 5.45 -1.66 -1.94
CA ILE A 187 6.17 -2.19 -3.11
C ILE A 187 7.33 -1.28 -3.41
N LEU A 188 8.56 -1.79 -3.24
CA LEU A 188 9.77 -1.06 -3.54
C LEU A 188 10.17 -1.30 -5.00
N MET A 189 10.31 -0.20 -5.74
CA MET A 189 10.62 -0.20 -7.16
C MET A 189 11.93 0.54 -7.46
N THR A 190 12.64 0.09 -8.48
CA THR A 190 13.90 0.69 -8.96
C THR A 190 13.92 0.83 -10.48
N PRO A 191 14.67 1.80 -11.04
CA PRO A 191 14.80 1.96 -12.49
C PRO A 191 15.53 0.79 -13.15
N ASP A 192 16.54 0.24 -12.47
CA ASP A 192 17.36 -0.87 -12.93
C ASP A 192 17.12 -2.12 -12.08
N ALA A 193 17.41 -3.29 -12.63
CA ALA A 193 17.23 -4.56 -11.92
C ALA A 193 18.06 -4.62 -10.63
N GLY A 194 19.29 -4.11 -10.65
CA GLY A 194 20.19 -4.21 -9.50
C GLY A 194 20.33 -5.65 -9.00
N ARG A 195 20.72 -5.79 -7.73
CA ARG A 195 20.82 -7.10 -7.07
C ARG A 195 19.52 -7.38 -6.32
N GLY A 196 18.96 -8.56 -6.54
CA GLY A 196 17.76 -9.01 -5.81
C GLY A 196 16.42 -8.62 -6.43
N ALA A 197 16.39 -8.00 -7.62
CA ALA A 197 15.13 -7.76 -8.32
C ALA A 197 14.34 -9.05 -8.51
N LEU A 198 13.05 -8.97 -8.22
CA LEU A 198 12.12 -10.09 -8.28
C LEU A 198 11.49 -10.18 -9.67
N MET A 199 11.09 -9.03 -10.23
CA MET A 199 10.29 -8.94 -11.43
C MET A 199 10.47 -7.60 -12.12
N GLN A 200 10.53 -7.61 -13.44
CA GLN A 200 10.41 -6.42 -14.27
C GLN A 200 8.93 -6.17 -14.57
N TRP A 201 8.52 -4.92 -14.43
CA TRP A 201 7.20 -4.44 -14.83
C TRP A 201 7.30 -3.44 -15.98
N GLN A 202 6.47 -3.66 -16.99
CA GLN A 202 6.17 -2.67 -18.01
C GLN A 202 4.73 -2.20 -17.80
N ILE A 203 4.57 -0.95 -17.41
CA ILE A 203 3.28 -0.33 -17.04
C ILE A 203 2.82 0.58 -18.16
N GLN A 204 1.57 0.42 -18.60
CA GLN A 204 0.91 1.21 -19.63
C GLN A 204 -0.50 1.57 -19.18
N ILE A 205 -0.88 2.84 -19.35
CA ILE A 205 -2.27 3.30 -19.22
C ILE A 205 -2.92 3.29 -20.60
N GLY A 206 -4.15 2.82 -20.69
CA GLY A 206 -4.89 2.74 -21.93
C GLY A 206 -6.40 2.80 -21.72
N ALA A 207 -7.13 2.69 -22.84
CA ALA A 207 -8.57 2.53 -22.80
C ALA A 207 -8.97 1.30 -21.98
N ARG A 208 -10.15 1.34 -21.35
CA ARG A 208 -10.63 0.26 -20.49
C ARG A 208 -10.61 -1.11 -21.18
N GLU A 209 -9.82 -2.00 -20.61
CA GLU A 209 -9.84 -3.44 -20.86
C GLU A 209 -10.47 -4.17 -19.67
N PRO A 210 -10.97 -5.41 -19.84
CA PRO A 210 -11.45 -6.22 -18.72
C PRO A 210 -10.34 -6.46 -17.70
N ALA A 211 -10.60 -6.13 -16.43
CA ALA A 211 -9.65 -6.37 -15.35
C ALA A 211 -9.31 -7.86 -15.21
N THR A 212 -8.06 -8.15 -14.84
CA THR A 212 -7.62 -9.50 -14.50
C THR A 212 -8.38 -9.99 -13.27
N SER A 213 -8.87 -11.21 -13.33
CA SER A 213 -9.59 -11.84 -12.22
C SER A 213 -8.75 -11.89 -10.95
N ASP A 214 -9.43 -11.66 -9.84
CA ASP A 214 -8.90 -11.81 -8.49
C ASP A 214 -8.32 -13.22 -8.24
N PRO A 215 -7.19 -13.36 -7.52
CA PRO A 215 -6.67 -14.65 -7.09
C PRO A 215 -7.71 -15.54 -6.41
N ALA A 216 -7.79 -16.79 -6.86
CA ALA A 216 -8.69 -17.77 -6.27
C ALA A 216 -8.32 -18.09 -4.81
N GLY A 217 -9.31 -18.47 -4.00
CA GLY A 217 -9.11 -18.88 -2.61
C GLY A 217 -9.06 -17.75 -1.59
N LEU A 218 -9.07 -16.48 -2.02
CA LEU A 218 -9.23 -15.32 -1.14
C LEU A 218 -10.70 -14.87 -1.09
N PRO A 219 -11.19 -14.35 0.05
CA PRO A 219 -12.57 -13.91 0.19
C PRO A 219 -12.84 -12.63 -0.61
N ALA A 220 -14.00 -12.54 -1.25
CA ALA A 220 -14.43 -11.37 -2.03
C ALA A 220 -14.34 -10.04 -1.26
N GLY A 221 -14.61 -10.07 0.06
CA GLY A 221 -14.53 -8.90 0.94
C GLY A 221 -13.14 -8.26 1.01
N LEU A 222 -12.07 -9.02 0.78
CA LEU A 222 -10.71 -8.49 0.76
C LEU A 222 -10.50 -7.53 -0.42
N TYR A 223 -11.03 -7.88 -1.60
CA TYR A 223 -10.90 -7.08 -2.83
C TYR A 223 -11.73 -5.79 -2.83
N ARG A 224 -12.67 -5.67 -1.89
CA ARG A 224 -13.40 -4.41 -1.66
C ARG A 224 -12.53 -3.35 -1.00
N ASN A 225 -11.41 -3.74 -0.38
CA ASN A 225 -10.42 -2.80 0.11
C ASN A 225 -9.58 -2.25 -1.07
N PRO A 226 -9.56 -0.93 -1.32
CA PRO A 226 -8.84 -0.36 -2.47
C PRO A 226 -7.33 -0.66 -2.49
N ALA A 227 -6.67 -0.73 -1.34
CA ALA A 227 -5.26 -1.14 -1.25
C ALA A 227 -5.03 -2.62 -1.64
N ALA A 228 -6.03 -3.49 -1.48
CA ALA A 228 -5.95 -4.91 -1.83
C ALA A 228 -6.11 -5.18 -3.33
N ARG A 229 -6.43 -4.18 -4.15
CA ARG A 229 -6.47 -4.31 -5.63
C ARG A 229 -5.11 -4.64 -6.25
N CYS A 230 -4.04 -4.63 -5.46
CA CYS A 230 -2.71 -5.10 -5.85
C CYS A 230 -2.60 -6.63 -5.94
N LEU A 231 -3.54 -7.40 -5.37
CA LEU A 231 -3.42 -8.84 -5.20
C LEU A 231 -3.18 -9.64 -6.50
N PRO A 232 -3.78 -9.30 -7.65
CA PRO A 232 -3.42 -9.94 -8.93
C PRO A 232 -1.93 -9.80 -9.28
N LEU A 233 -1.35 -8.60 -9.10
CA LEU A 233 0.10 -8.37 -9.31
C LEU A 233 0.95 -9.17 -8.33
N LEU A 234 0.55 -9.18 -7.06
CA LEU A 234 1.25 -9.95 -6.02
C LEU A 234 1.19 -11.45 -6.30
N ARG A 235 0.09 -11.97 -6.86
CA ARG A 235 0.00 -13.37 -7.27
C ARG A 235 0.96 -13.68 -8.40
N THR A 236 1.01 -12.85 -9.45
CA THR A 236 1.97 -13.04 -10.57
C THR A 236 3.41 -12.99 -10.05
N LEU A 237 3.72 -12.07 -9.13
CA LEU A 237 5.02 -11.99 -8.47
C LEU A 237 5.35 -13.25 -7.66
N ALA A 238 4.41 -13.76 -6.86
CA ALA A 238 4.59 -14.97 -6.05
C ALA A 238 4.76 -16.22 -6.92
N CYS A 239 4.00 -16.35 -8.01
CA CYS A 239 4.12 -17.45 -8.97
C CYS A 239 5.38 -17.36 -9.85
N ARG A 240 6.07 -16.20 -9.87
CA ARG A 240 7.16 -15.90 -10.80
C ARG A 240 6.80 -16.25 -12.24
N SER A 241 5.62 -15.82 -12.66
CA SER A 241 5.10 -16.09 -14.00
C SER A 241 5.23 -14.88 -14.93
N THR A 242 5.43 -15.15 -16.22
CA THR A 242 5.39 -14.14 -17.27
C THR A 242 3.95 -13.98 -17.74
N GLU A 243 3.30 -12.90 -17.30
CA GLU A 243 1.86 -12.68 -17.49
C GLU A 243 1.59 -11.19 -17.67
N THR A 244 0.39 -10.85 -18.15
CA THR A 244 -0.09 -9.46 -18.15
C THR A 244 -1.25 -9.33 -17.18
N VAL A 245 -1.16 -8.34 -16.30
CA VAL A 245 -2.21 -8.01 -15.33
C VAL A 245 -2.84 -6.68 -15.73
N VAL A 246 -4.17 -6.67 -15.84
CA VAL A 246 -4.98 -5.49 -16.14
C VAL A 246 -5.67 -5.07 -14.86
N LEU A 247 -5.45 -3.83 -14.42
CA LEU A 247 -6.08 -3.22 -13.26
C LEU A 247 -7.08 -2.15 -13.72
N ASP A 248 -8.30 -2.20 -13.19
CA ASP A 248 -9.29 -1.15 -13.41
C ASP A 248 -8.76 0.20 -12.90
N TYR A 249 -8.98 1.27 -13.68
CA TYR A 249 -8.57 2.62 -13.33
C TYR A 249 -9.70 3.64 -13.56
N LEU A 250 -9.43 4.92 -13.29
CA LEU A 250 -10.41 6.01 -13.38
C LEU A 250 -10.83 6.31 -14.83
N ASP A 251 -12.00 6.94 -14.97
CA ASP A 251 -12.49 7.56 -16.22
C ASP A 251 -12.50 6.63 -17.45
N ASN A 252 -12.95 5.39 -17.27
CA ASN A 252 -12.95 4.35 -18.33
C ASN A 252 -11.56 4.06 -18.90
N ASN A 253 -10.54 4.09 -18.05
CA ASN A 253 -9.20 3.61 -18.37
C ASN A 253 -8.87 2.36 -17.57
N SER A 254 -7.86 1.63 -18.02
CA SER A 254 -7.21 0.57 -17.27
C SER A 254 -5.70 0.73 -17.32
N VAL A 255 -5.02 0.10 -16.36
CA VAL A 255 -3.56 0.02 -16.33
C VAL A 255 -3.15 -1.42 -16.57
N THR A 256 -2.39 -1.61 -17.63
CA THR A 256 -1.83 -2.90 -18.02
C THR A 256 -0.39 -2.99 -17.52
N VAL A 257 -0.07 -4.05 -16.80
CA VAL A 257 1.26 -4.36 -16.28
C VAL A 257 1.72 -5.67 -16.88
N SER A 258 2.68 -5.62 -17.81
CA SER A 258 3.36 -6.82 -18.27
C SER A 258 4.46 -7.19 -17.29
N CYS A 259 4.37 -8.40 -16.75
CA CYS A 259 5.23 -8.93 -15.70
C CYS A 259 6.23 -9.92 -16.30
N GLN A 260 7.52 -9.74 -16.03
CA GLN A 260 8.57 -10.68 -16.43
C GLN A 260 9.47 -10.99 -15.23
N PRO A 261 9.58 -12.25 -14.77
CA PRO A 261 10.47 -12.62 -13.68
C PRO A 261 11.92 -12.28 -14.03
N VAL A 262 12.66 -11.72 -13.07
CA VAL A 262 14.11 -11.55 -13.24
C VAL A 262 14.78 -12.88 -12.89
N VAL A 263 15.65 -13.36 -13.79
CA VAL A 263 16.47 -14.56 -13.54
C VAL A 263 17.62 -14.15 -12.62
N PRO A 264 17.85 -14.82 -11.49
CA PRO A 264 18.99 -14.53 -10.64
C PRO A 264 20.28 -14.77 -11.43
N SER A 265 21.14 -13.76 -11.49
CA SER A 265 22.51 -13.86 -12.01
C SER A 265 23.41 -14.64 -11.08
#